data_AF-A0A7D5S110-F1
#
_entry.id   AF-A0A7D5S110-F1
#
_cell.length_a   1.000
_cell.length_b   1.000
_cell.length_c   1.000
_cell.angle_alpha   90.00
_cell.angle_beta   90.00
_cell.angle_gamma   90.00
#
_symmetry.space_group_name_H-M   'P 1'
#
loop_
_entity.id
_entity.type
_entity.pdbx_description
1 polymer ?
#
loop_
_entity_poly.entity_id
_entity_poly.type
_entity_poly.pdbx_seq_one_letter_code
_entity_poly.pdbx_strand_id
1 'polypeptide(L)'
;MQNEWPTQVEDLAAAADIIEKHEQENGGAPLQLFELLIEPEKENPFEVKILDWVKELVIHFKIKYGDEQGALIANKVLTRYLLRHETLH
;
A
#
# COMPACT_ATOMS: atom_id res chain seq x y z
N MET A 1 -19.92 3.61 -11.88
CA MET A 1 -19.24 2.57 -11.08
C MET A 1 -19.85 2.60 -9.70
N GLN A 2 -20.26 1.45 -9.16
CA GLN A 2 -20.79 1.38 -7.80
C GLN A 2 -19.61 1.33 -6.82
N ASN A 3 -19.71 2.06 -5.71
CA ASN A 3 -18.65 2.04 -4.70
C ASN A 3 -18.63 0.67 -4.00
N GLU A 4 -17.44 0.09 -3.85
CA GLU A 4 -17.15 -1.16 -3.13
C GLU A 4 -17.11 -0.96 -1.60
N TRP A 5 -17.01 0.29 -1.14
CA TRP A 5 -17.19 0.69 0.25
C TRP A 5 -17.62 2.16 0.37
N PRO A 6 -18.23 2.58 1.50
CA PRO A 6 -18.89 3.89 1.62
C PRO A 6 -17.99 5.10 1.33
N THR A 7 -16.73 5.05 1.78
CA THR A 7 -15.75 6.15 1.71
C THR A 7 -14.76 6.02 0.56
N GLN A 8 -15.02 5.15 -0.42
CA GLN A 8 -14.08 4.78 -1.47
C GLN A 8 -13.43 5.95 -2.21
N VAL A 9 -14.21 6.95 -2.61
CA VAL A 9 -13.68 8.09 -3.36
C VAL A 9 -12.67 8.87 -2.53
N GLU A 10 -12.99 9.12 -1.26
CA GLU A 10 -12.12 9.85 -0.33
C GLU A 10 -10.88 9.04 0.03
N ASP A 11 -11.02 7.73 0.27
CA ASP A 11 -9.91 6.87 0.62
C ASP A 11 -8.94 6.68 -0.55
N LEU A 12 -9.45 6.59 -1.78
CA LEU A 12 -8.61 6.53 -2.97
C LEU A 12 -7.88 7.85 -3.24
N ALA A 13 -8.51 8.99 -2.95
CA ALA A 13 -7.87 10.30 -3.05
C ALA A 13 -6.74 10.44 -2.02
N ALA A 14 -7.00 10.13 -0.75
CA ALA A 14 -5.98 10.15 0.30
C ALA A 14 -4.80 9.20 -0.01
N ALA A 15 -5.10 8.02 -0.56
CA ALA A 15 -4.06 7.09 -0.99
C ALA A 15 -3.26 7.61 -2.20
N ALA A 16 -3.90 8.33 -3.13
CA ALA A 16 -3.22 8.95 -4.26
C ALA A 16 -2.22 10.01 -3.77
N ASP A 17 -2.62 10.86 -2.81
CA ASP A 17 -1.75 11.88 -2.24
C ASP A 17 -0.51 11.26 -1.56
N ILE A 18 -0.69 10.15 -0.83
CA ILE A 18 0.42 9.41 -0.20
C ILE A 18 1.35 8.83 -1.28
N ILE A 19 0.79 8.19 -2.31
CA ILE A 19 1.58 7.57 -3.39
C ILE A 19 2.36 8.64 -4.16
N GLU A 20 1.71 9.75 -4.56
CA GLU A 20 2.35 10.83 -5.31
C GLU A 20 3.51 11.47 -4.53
N LYS A 21 3.33 11.68 -3.22
CA LYS A 21 4.40 12.15 -2.34
C LYS A 21 5.62 11.21 -2.40
N HIS A 22 5.40 9.90 -2.24
CA HIS A 22 6.48 8.92 -2.27
C HIS A 22 7.10 8.78 -3.67
N GLU A 23 6.32 8.89 -4.75
CA GLU A 23 6.84 8.93 -6.12
C GLU A 23 7.77 10.13 -6.35
N GLN A 24 7.39 11.31 -5.85
CA GLN A 24 8.21 12.52 -5.94
C GLN A 24 9.50 12.37 -5.13
N GLU A 25 9.43 11.82 -3.91
CA GLU A 25 10.60 11.53 -3.07
C GLU A 25 11.54 10.50 -3.71
N ASN A 26 10.99 9.56 -4.49
CA ASN A 26 11.74 8.58 -5.27
C ASN A 26 12.23 9.12 -6.63
N GLY A 27 12.19 10.44 -6.85
CA GLY A 27 12.65 11.07 -8.09
C GLY A 27 11.82 10.73 -9.32
N GLY A 28 10.54 10.38 -9.13
CA GLY A 28 9.63 9.94 -10.18
C GLY A 28 9.85 8.50 -10.65
N ALA A 29 10.71 7.73 -9.98
CA ALA A 29 10.88 6.31 -10.28
C ALA A 29 9.69 5.48 -9.74
N PRO A 30 9.33 4.36 -10.40
CA PRO A 30 8.23 3.52 -9.95
C PRO A 30 8.40 3.05 -8.51
N LEU A 31 7.32 3.12 -7.73
CA LEU A 31 7.29 2.57 -6.37
C LEU A 31 7.20 1.05 -6.42
N GLN A 32 8.04 0.39 -5.63
CA GLN A 32 7.95 -1.04 -5.38
C GLN A 32 7.05 -1.30 -4.18
N LEU A 33 6.43 -2.49 -4.06
CA LEU A 33 5.59 -2.83 -2.91
C LEU A 33 6.43 -3.36 -1.73
N PHE A 34 7.44 -4.17 -2.05
CA PHE A 34 8.35 -4.78 -1.11
C PHE A 34 9.71 -5.01 -1.76
N GLU A 35 10.72 -5.17 -0.94
CA GLU A 35 12.07 -5.58 -1.32
C GLU A 35 12.42 -6.90 -0.66
N LEU A 36 13.07 -7.79 -1.42
CA LEU A 36 13.67 -9.00 -0.88
C LEU A 36 15.17 -8.75 -0.69
N LEU A 37 15.61 -8.73 0.56
CA LEU A 37 17.02 -8.68 0.91
C LEU A 37 17.54 -10.09 1.11
N ILE A 38 18.61 -10.41 0.40
CA ILE A 38 19.28 -11.71 0.47
C ILE A 38 20.64 -11.51 1.13
N GLU A 39 20.82 -12.09 2.31
CA GLU A 39 22.06 -12.05 3.07
C GLU A 39 22.55 -13.49 3.32
N PRO A 40 23.29 -14.08 2.36
CA PRO A 40 23.60 -15.51 2.36
C PRO A 40 24.42 -15.99 3.56
N GLU A 41 25.06 -15.07 4.28
CA GLU A 41 25.87 -15.35 5.47
C GLU A 41 25.05 -15.40 6.77
N LYS A 42 23.75 -15.06 6.74
CA LYS A 42 22.86 -15.09 7.91
C LYS A 42 22.11 -16.42 8.04
N GLU A 43 21.79 -16.80 9.28
CA GLU A 43 20.97 -17.99 9.59
C GLU A 43 19.57 -17.92 8.95
N ASN A 44 19.00 -16.71 8.84
CA ASN A 44 17.85 -16.44 7.98
C ASN A 44 18.28 -15.53 6.82
N PRO A 45 18.58 -16.10 5.65
CA PRO A 45 19.18 -15.37 4.55
C PRO A 45 18.18 -14.52 3.76
N PHE A 46 16.88 -14.57 4.10
CA PHE A 46 15.84 -13.82 3.40
C PHE A 46 15.13 -12.87 4.37
N GLU A 47 15.12 -11.58 4.03
CA GLU A 47 14.31 -10.58 4.71
C GLU A 47 13.40 -9.88 3.70
N VAL A 48 12.09 -9.88 3.95
CA VAL A 48 11.13 -9.11 3.14
C VAL A 48 10.86 -7.79 3.84
N LYS A 49 11.17 -6.69 3.19
CA LYS A 49 10.86 -5.34 3.66
C LYS A 49 9.70 -4.77 2.89
N ILE A 50 8.60 -4.50 3.60
CA ILE A 50 7.51 -3.69 3.07
C ILE A 50 8.03 -2.25 2.94
N LEU A 51 7.74 -1.60 1.81
CA LEU A 51 8.20 -0.24 1.56
C LEU A 51 7.36 0.80 2.29
N ASP A 52 7.96 1.97 2.53
CA ASP A 52 7.45 2.94 3.48
C ASP A 52 6.12 3.57 3.06
N TRP A 53 5.89 3.76 1.76
CA TRP A 53 4.59 4.22 1.25
C TRP A 53 3.44 3.27 1.62
N VAL A 54 3.69 1.95 1.61
CA VAL A 54 2.70 0.92 1.99
C VAL A 54 2.44 0.99 3.49
N LYS A 55 3.50 1.14 4.29
CA LYS A 55 3.38 1.30 5.74
C LYS A 55 2.59 2.55 6.08
N GLU A 56 2.91 3.69 5.45
CA GLU A 56 2.22 4.97 5.65
C GLU A 56 0.74 4.84 5.30
N LEU A 57 0.40 4.18 4.18
CA LEU A 57 -0.97 3.93 3.76
C LEU A 57 -1.75 3.08 4.79
N VAL A 58 -1.16 1.98 5.28
CA VAL A 58 -1.79 1.14 6.31
C VAL A 58 -1.99 1.91 7.61
N ILE A 59 -0.97 2.65 8.05
CA ILE A 59 -1.03 3.47 9.26
C ILE A 59 -2.10 4.55 9.12
N HIS A 60 -2.16 5.24 7.98
CA HIS A 60 -3.16 6.28 7.69
C HIS A 60 -4.58 5.75 7.92
N PHE A 61 -4.93 4.61 7.32
CA PHE A 61 -6.28 4.06 7.46
C PHE A 61 -6.56 3.48 8.84
N LYS A 62 -5.55 2.92 9.53
CA LYS A 62 -5.69 2.49 10.92
C LYS A 62 -5.95 3.68 11.86
N ILE A 63 -5.27 4.80 11.67
CA ILE A 63 -5.52 6.02 12.43
C ILE A 63 -6.94 6.55 12.16
N LYS A 64 -7.37 6.54 10.88
CA LYS A 64 -8.66 7.08 10.47
C LYS A 64 -9.86 6.22 10.92
N TYR A 65 -9.74 4.90 10.84
CA TYR A 65 -10.87 3.98 11.01
C TYR A 65 -10.72 3.00 12.18
N GLY A 66 -9.60 3.02 12.90
CA GLY A 66 -9.24 2.02 13.91
C GLY A 66 -8.55 0.80 13.30
N ASP A 67 -8.01 -0.09 14.14
CA ASP A 67 -7.12 -1.17 13.69
C ASP A 67 -7.76 -2.14 12.69
N GLU A 68 -8.96 -2.66 13.00
CA GLU A 68 -9.62 -3.67 12.18
C GLU A 68 -10.18 -3.07 10.88
N GLN A 69 -11.00 -2.02 10.99
CA GLN A 69 -11.63 -1.38 9.84
C GLN A 69 -10.58 -0.68 8.97
N GLY A 70 -9.57 -0.06 9.57
CA GLY A 70 -8.47 0.57 8.86
C GLY A 70 -7.63 -0.43 8.08
N ALA A 71 -7.34 -1.61 8.65
CA ALA A 71 -6.69 -2.68 7.92
C ALA A 71 -7.55 -3.16 6.72
N LEU A 72 -8.87 -3.29 6.91
CA LEU A 72 -9.78 -3.66 5.82
C LEU A 72 -9.78 -2.62 4.69
N ILE A 73 -9.87 -1.34 5.01
CA ILE A 73 -9.85 -0.25 4.01
C ILE A 73 -8.49 -0.19 3.32
N ALA A 74 -7.38 -0.27 4.06
CA ALA A 74 -6.03 -0.30 3.48
C ALA A 74 -5.88 -1.45 2.48
N ASN A 75 -6.35 -2.65 2.81
CA ASN A 75 -6.32 -3.80 1.90
C ASN A 75 -7.18 -3.57 0.65
N LYS A 76 -8.39 -3.01 0.78
CA LYS A 76 -9.24 -2.68 -0.37
C LYS A 76 -8.58 -1.67 -1.30
N VAL A 77 -7.98 -0.63 -0.73
CA VAL A 77 -7.23 0.40 -1.46
C VAL A 77 -6.03 -0.23 -2.19
N LEU A 78 -5.16 -0.94 -1.47
CA LEU A 78 -3.99 -1.61 -2.06
C LEU A 78 -4.38 -2.58 -3.16
N THR A 79 -5.39 -3.41 -2.92
CA THR A 79 -5.93 -4.34 -3.93
C THR A 79 -6.35 -3.60 -5.18
N ARG A 80 -7.03 -2.45 -5.05
CA ARG A 80 -7.46 -1.66 -6.20
C ARG A 80 -6.32 -1.02 -6.97
N TYR A 81 -5.24 -0.61 -6.29
CA TYR A 81 -4.04 -0.09 -6.95
C TYR A 81 -3.20 -1.20 -7.62
N LEU A 82 -3.09 -2.38 -6.99
CA LEU A 82 -2.34 -3.52 -7.53
C LEU A 82 -3.09 -4.23 -8.67
N LEU A 83 -4.40 -4.41 -8.52
CA LEU A 83 -5.26 -5.08 -9.50
C LEU A 83 -5.86 -4.11 -10.52
N ARG A 84 -5.42 -2.86 -10.56
CA ARG A 84 -5.91 -1.85 -11.52
C ARG A 84 -5.68 -2.24 -12.99
N HIS A 85 -4.94 -3.33 -13.24
CA HIS A 85 -4.75 -3.94 -14.56
C HIS A 85 -5.24 -5.39 -14.71
N GLU A 86 -5.76 -6.07 -13.68
CA GLU A 86 -6.44 -7.37 -13.81
C GLU A 86 -6.96 -7.87 -12.44
N THR A 87 -8.19 -8.37 -12.41
CA THR A 87 -8.76 -9.08 -11.25
C THR A 87 -8.16 -10.48 -11.20
N LEU A 88 -7.51 -10.87 -10.10
CA LEU A 88 -7.14 -12.28 -9.87
C LEU A 88 -8.41 -13.12 -9.73
N HIS A 89 -8.62 -14.04 -10.67
CA HIS A 89 -9.66 -15.07 -10.65
C HIS A 89 -9.30 -16.23 -9.71
#